data_AF-A0A925N9X3-F1
#
_entry.id   AF-A0A925N9X3-F1
#
_cell.length_a   1.000
_cell.length_b   1.000
_cell.length_c   1.000
_cell.angle_alpha   90.00
_cell.angle_beta   90.00
_cell.angle_gamma   90.00
#
_symmetry.space_group_name_H-M   'P 1'
#
loop_
_entity.id
_entity.type
_entity.pdbx_description
1 polymer ?
#
loop_
_entity_poly.entity_id
_entity_poly.type
_entity_poly.pdbx_seq_one_letter_code
_entity_poly.pdbx_strand_id
1 'polypeptide(L)'
;MKTYVPSRMALPLSTLAAALLLTACGGGEDNTEDTTISSETAQSVSANGMVLSEDAANANAVVLSTTQAVVAGGQASQAYACAGGGSALFTVSGGSVGSVVNGQLDEGETYSLQFTDCRGAAGAASVNGTMTLAVTTASVDAVSVNTSTQAIVVVLPRRTLTLNGSSTLARTVVTNGATVVTTQRWTSAQIALTSLRNARSSSLSLSNVDISRSATTTNGVLSGSSHTGTLTMALGGPNGSWTATLATQGIASYDANGVPLQGAWQMTLPHNRIGLQVGGGTATVTVDHGPDGTVDRSYTFSTSNLANEAV
;
A
#
# COMPACT_ATOMS: atom_id res chain seq x y z
N MET A 1 -15.67 -16.38 -24.28
CA MET A 1 -14.44 -15.62 -24.01
C MET A 1 -13.94 -16.05 -22.64
N LYS A 2 -12.74 -16.64 -22.53
CA LYS A 2 -12.12 -16.92 -21.22
C LYS A 2 -11.67 -15.59 -20.62
N THR A 3 -12.44 -15.05 -19.70
CA THR A 3 -12.06 -13.88 -18.91
C THR A 3 -10.95 -14.33 -17.96
N TYR A 4 -9.69 -14.07 -18.33
CA TYR A 4 -8.57 -14.24 -17.42
C TYR A 4 -8.76 -13.22 -16.31
N VAL A 5 -9.09 -13.67 -15.09
CA VAL A 5 -8.87 -12.85 -13.90
C VAL A 5 -7.37 -12.58 -13.86
N PRO A 6 -6.94 -11.32 -14.08
CA PRO A 6 -5.54 -11.05 -14.21
C PRO A 6 -4.91 -11.38 -12.87
N SER A 7 -3.67 -11.87 -12.92
CA SER A 7 -2.79 -12.26 -11.82
C SER A 7 -2.54 -11.16 -10.77
N ARG A 8 -3.30 -10.06 -10.80
CA ARG A 8 -3.20 -8.80 -10.07
C ARG A 8 -3.75 -8.83 -8.64
N MET A 9 -4.59 -9.80 -8.25
CA MET A 9 -5.09 -9.88 -6.85
C MET A 9 -4.03 -10.33 -5.84
N ALA A 10 -3.03 -11.11 -6.26
CA ALA A 10 -1.94 -11.57 -5.39
C ALA A 10 -0.83 -10.53 -5.21
N LEU A 11 -0.78 -9.50 -6.06
CA LEU A 11 0.22 -8.43 -6.05
C LEU A 11 0.07 -7.43 -4.88
N PRO A 12 -1.11 -6.84 -4.56
CA PRO A 12 -1.19 -5.79 -3.54
C PRO A 12 -0.88 -6.28 -2.11
N LEU A 13 -1.20 -7.55 -1.82
CA LEU A 13 -0.90 -8.19 -0.53
C LEU A 13 0.57 -8.58 -0.41
N SER A 14 1.19 -8.98 -1.52
CA SER A 14 2.62 -9.31 -1.57
C SER A 14 3.50 -8.08 -1.66
N THR A 15 3.05 -6.96 -2.23
CA THR A 15 3.77 -5.66 -2.20
C THR A 15 3.70 -5.03 -0.83
N LEU A 16 2.55 -5.08 -0.13
CA LEU A 16 2.49 -4.65 1.28
C LEU A 16 3.45 -5.48 2.12
N ALA A 17 3.46 -6.82 1.96
CA ALA A 17 4.39 -7.70 2.66
C ALA A 17 5.85 -7.53 2.20
N ALA A 18 6.13 -7.22 0.94
CA ALA A 18 7.48 -7.02 0.40
C ALA A 18 8.08 -5.68 0.85
N ALA A 19 7.31 -4.58 0.78
CA ALA A 19 7.68 -3.27 1.34
C ALA A 19 8.01 -3.37 2.83
N LEU A 20 7.25 -4.20 3.54
CA LEU A 20 7.43 -4.54 4.95
C LEU A 20 8.59 -5.51 5.22
N LEU A 21 9.04 -6.28 4.22
CA LEU A 21 10.21 -7.17 4.31
C LEU A 21 11.53 -6.44 3.97
N LEU A 22 11.49 -5.41 3.14
CA LEU A 22 12.64 -4.56 2.80
C LEU A 22 13.17 -3.79 4.01
N THR A 23 12.30 -3.34 4.93
CA THR A 23 12.70 -2.69 6.19
C THR A 23 13.19 -3.66 7.27
N ALA A 24 12.89 -4.96 7.15
CA ALA A 24 13.34 -5.99 8.08
C ALA A 24 14.74 -6.54 7.77
N CYS A 25 15.36 -6.13 6.64
CA CYS A 25 16.67 -6.61 6.19
C CYS A 25 17.82 -5.60 6.40
N GLY A 26 17.59 -4.52 7.15
CA GLY A 26 18.61 -3.52 7.51
C GLY A 26 19.18 -3.65 8.93
N GLY A 27 18.87 -4.72 9.66
CA GLY A 27 19.37 -4.93 11.02
C GLY A 27 20.79 -5.49 11.04
N GLY A 28 21.78 -4.61 10.91
CA GLY A 28 23.16 -4.92 11.29
C GLY A 28 23.25 -5.10 12.80
N GLU A 29 23.85 -6.22 13.23
CA GLU A 29 24.27 -6.41 14.62
C GLU A 29 25.47 -5.52 14.88
N ASP A 30 25.26 -4.33 15.43
CA ASP A 30 26.32 -3.59 16.12
C ASP A 30 25.77 -3.02 17.43
N ASN A 31 26.25 -3.57 18.55
CA ASN A 31 25.92 -3.17 19.92
C ASN A 31 26.63 -1.86 20.34
N THR A 32 26.80 -0.94 19.41
CA THR A 32 27.23 0.42 19.67
C THR A 32 26.12 1.33 19.22
N GLU A 33 25.77 2.35 20.02
CA GLU A 33 24.93 3.47 19.63
C GLU A 33 25.62 4.24 18.49
N ASP A 34 25.73 3.63 17.31
CA ASP A 34 26.24 4.28 16.11
C ASP A 34 25.14 5.21 15.62
N THR A 35 25.18 6.43 16.12
CA THR A 35 24.30 7.51 15.72
C THR A 35 24.64 8.03 14.32
N THR A 36 25.62 7.45 13.60
CA THR A 36 26.02 7.99 12.30
C THR A 36 25.20 7.43 11.14
N ILE A 37 24.15 8.17 10.74
CA ILE A 37 23.46 7.89 9.45
C ILE A 37 24.37 8.39 8.32
N SER A 38 24.87 7.46 7.50
CA SER A 38 25.68 7.76 6.30
C SER A 38 24.83 8.40 5.19
N SER A 39 25.49 9.03 4.21
CA SER A 39 24.79 9.63 3.06
C SER A 39 24.05 8.60 2.20
N GLU A 40 24.61 7.40 2.05
CA GLU A 40 24.00 6.29 1.30
C GLU A 40 22.74 5.77 2.01
N THR A 41 22.81 5.55 3.32
CA THR A 41 21.65 5.16 4.13
C THR A 41 20.57 6.24 4.09
N ALA A 42 20.96 7.52 4.22
CA ALA A 42 20.03 8.64 4.14
C ALA A 42 19.34 8.73 2.77
N GLN A 43 20.07 8.51 1.67
CA GLN A 43 19.51 8.48 0.31
C GLN A 43 18.52 7.33 0.14
N SER A 44 18.90 6.12 0.52
CA SER A 44 18.07 4.91 0.37
C SER A 44 16.78 4.99 1.22
N VAL A 45 16.88 5.42 2.48
CA VAL A 45 15.71 5.59 3.35
C VAL A 45 14.76 6.68 2.81
N SER A 46 15.31 7.76 2.26
CA SER A 46 14.53 8.85 1.67
C SER A 46 13.84 8.43 0.36
N ALA A 47 14.55 7.70 -0.49
CA ALA A 47 14.01 7.14 -1.74
C ALA A 47 12.84 6.18 -1.44
N ASN A 48 13.03 5.26 -0.49
CA ASN A 48 11.99 4.34 -0.04
C ASN A 48 10.79 5.07 0.58
N GLY A 49 11.03 6.07 1.44
CA GLY A 49 9.96 6.86 2.05
C GLY A 49 9.07 7.56 1.02
N MET A 50 9.66 8.11 -0.03
CA MET A 50 8.93 8.73 -1.12
C MET A 50 8.01 7.73 -1.84
N VAL A 51 8.54 6.56 -2.22
CA VAL A 51 7.80 5.55 -3.01
C VAL A 51 6.76 4.80 -2.17
N LEU A 52 7.04 4.52 -0.90
CA LEU A 52 6.12 3.78 -0.02
C LEU A 52 4.73 4.42 0.04
N SER A 53 4.66 5.75 0.09
CA SER A 53 3.40 6.48 0.14
C SER A 53 2.61 6.39 -1.17
N GLU A 54 3.30 6.33 -2.30
CA GLU A 54 2.69 6.22 -3.62
C GLU A 54 2.23 4.79 -3.91
N ASP A 55 3.11 3.81 -3.69
CA ASP A 55 2.83 2.39 -3.92
C ASP A 55 1.71 1.87 -3.02
N ALA A 56 1.65 2.34 -1.77
CA ALA A 56 0.57 2.05 -0.85
C ALA A 56 -0.80 2.45 -1.42
N ALA A 57 -0.93 3.69 -1.89
CA ALA A 57 -2.18 4.19 -2.45
C ALA A 57 -2.53 3.48 -3.76
N ASN A 58 -1.54 3.26 -4.64
CA ASN A 58 -1.72 2.59 -5.92
C ASN A 58 -2.11 1.11 -5.76
N ALA A 59 -1.47 0.37 -4.86
CA ALA A 59 -1.79 -1.04 -4.59
C ALA A 59 -3.24 -1.20 -4.11
N ASN A 60 -3.70 -0.31 -3.24
CA ASN A 60 -5.08 -0.34 -2.75
C ASN A 60 -6.10 0.10 -3.81
N ALA A 61 -5.75 1.06 -4.68
CA ALA A 61 -6.56 1.40 -5.84
C ALA A 61 -6.76 0.21 -6.80
N VAL A 62 -5.74 -0.63 -6.95
CA VAL A 62 -5.83 -1.86 -7.74
C VAL A 62 -6.84 -2.83 -7.12
N VAL A 63 -6.93 -2.93 -5.78
CA VAL A 63 -7.95 -3.76 -5.11
C VAL A 63 -9.36 -3.31 -5.51
N LEU A 64 -9.66 -2.01 -5.37
CA LEU A 64 -10.99 -1.47 -5.69
C LEU A 64 -11.35 -1.66 -7.17
N SER A 65 -10.42 -1.34 -8.09
CA SER A 65 -10.65 -1.50 -9.53
C SER A 65 -10.80 -2.97 -9.95
N THR A 66 -10.08 -3.89 -9.29
CA THR A 66 -10.22 -5.32 -9.55
C THR A 66 -11.58 -5.82 -9.08
N THR A 67 -12.05 -5.40 -7.90
CA THR A 67 -13.40 -5.72 -7.43
C THR A 67 -14.46 -5.23 -8.42
N GLN A 68 -14.34 -4.00 -8.91
CA GLN A 68 -15.25 -3.45 -9.92
C GLN A 68 -15.26 -4.28 -11.20
N ALA A 69 -14.10 -4.75 -11.65
CA ALA A 69 -14.02 -5.64 -12.82
C ALA A 69 -14.72 -6.99 -12.60
N VAL A 70 -14.64 -7.56 -11.39
CA VAL A 70 -15.35 -8.80 -11.05
C VAL A 70 -16.87 -8.57 -11.00
N VAL A 71 -17.28 -7.47 -10.39
CA VAL A 71 -18.69 -7.08 -10.23
C VAL A 71 -19.35 -6.78 -11.57
N ALA A 72 -18.61 -6.21 -12.52
CA ALA A 72 -19.06 -6.02 -13.90
C ALA A 72 -19.50 -7.32 -14.60
N GLY A 73 -19.10 -8.50 -14.08
CA GLY A 73 -19.61 -9.80 -14.53
C GLY A 73 -21.08 -10.06 -14.18
N GLY A 74 -21.69 -9.30 -13.26
CA GLY A 74 -23.11 -9.34 -12.93
C GLY A 74 -23.60 -10.66 -12.31
N GLN A 75 -22.75 -11.33 -11.53
CA GLN A 75 -23.08 -12.62 -10.90
C GLN A 75 -22.91 -12.53 -9.38
N ALA A 76 -23.86 -13.10 -8.65
CA ALA A 76 -23.84 -13.12 -7.19
C ALA A 76 -22.73 -14.00 -6.59
N SER A 77 -22.25 -14.98 -7.35
CA SER A 77 -21.19 -15.91 -6.95
C SER A 77 -20.37 -16.32 -8.16
N GLN A 78 -19.06 -16.17 -8.07
CA GLN A 78 -18.12 -16.51 -9.15
C GLN A 78 -16.88 -17.20 -8.57
N ALA A 79 -16.62 -18.42 -9.02
CA ALA A 79 -15.43 -19.15 -8.68
C ALA A 79 -14.38 -18.98 -9.79
N TYR A 80 -13.15 -18.68 -9.37
CA TYR A 80 -12.01 -18.54 -10.26
C TYR A 80 -10.94 -19.57 -9.90
N ALA A 81 -10.45 -20.28 -10.91
CA ALA A 81 -9.31 -21.17 -10.74
C ALA A 81 -8.03 -20.34 -10.62
N CYS A 82 -7.24 -20.60 -9.59
CA CYS A 82 -5.94 -19.96 -9.45
C CYS A 82 -4.91 -20.65 -10.35
N ALA A 83 -4.00 -19.87 -10.95
CA ALA A 83 -3.11 -20.36 -12.00
C ALA A 83 -2.22 -21.54 -11.58
N GLY A 84 -1.80 -21.58 -10.31
CA GLY A 84 -1.01 -22.68 -9.74
C GLY A 84 -1.83 -23.77 -9.05
N GLY A 85 -3.17 -23.76 -9.21
CA GLY A 85 -4.09 -24.63 -8.49
C GLY A 85 -4.80 -23.94 -7.31
N GLY A 86 -5.85 -24.59 -6.81
CA GLY A 86 -6.77 -24.01 -5.85
C GLY A 86 -7.79 -23.07 -6.48
N SER A 87 -8.54 -22.35 -5.65
CA SER A 87 -9.62 -21.47 -6.10
C SER A 87 -9.74 -20.20 -5.27
N ALA A 88 -10.30 -19.18 -5.90
CA ALA A 88 -10.81 -17.98 -5.27
C ALA A 88 -12.31 -17.88 -5.57
N LEU A 89 -13.13 -17.89 -4.53
CA LEU A 89 -14.58 -17.75 -4.63
C LEU A 89 -14.97 -16.34 -4.22
N PHE A 90 -15.57 -15.62 -5.16
CA PHE A 90 -16.17 -14.32 -4.92
C PHE A 90 -17.67 -14.50 -4.71
N THR A 91 -18.20 -13.99 -3.60
CA THR A 91 -19.64 -13.95 -3.33
C THR A 91 -20.05 -12.54 -2.92
N VAL A 92 -21.24 -12.13 -3.32
CA VAL A 92 -21.87 -10.92 -2.82
C VAL A 92 -23.06 -11.28 -1.94
N SER A 93 -23.22 -10.52 -0.88
CA SER A 93 -24.39 -10.55 0.00
C SER A 93 -24.81 -9.12 0.34
N GLY A 94 -26.02 -8.96 0.88
CA GLY A 94 -26.65 -7.63 0.96
C GLY A 94 -27.22 -7.19 -0.39
N GLY A 95 -27.81 -6.00 -0.41
CA GLY A 95 -28.47 -5.45 -1.60
C GLY A 95 -29.80 -6.14 -1.97
N SER A 96 -30.35 -5.73 -3.10
CA SER A 96 -31.54 -6.37 -3.70
C SER A 96 -31.10 -7.29 -4.84
N VAL A 97 -31.94 -8.25 -5.26
CA VAL A 97 -31.61 -9.13 -6.40
C VAL A 97 -31.25 -8.33 -7.66
N GLY A 98 -31.86 -7.16 -7.85
CA GLY A 98 -31.57 -6.27 -8.97
C GLY A 98 -30.26 -5.48 -8.85
N SER A 99 -29.76 -5.21 -7.63
CA SER A 99 -28.47 -4.53 -7.43
C SER A 99 -27.32 -5.47 -7.74
N VAL A 100 -27.36 -6.68 -7.18
CA VAL A 100 -26.32 -7.70 -7.31
C VAL A 100 -25.96 -8.09 -8.76
N VAL A 101 -26.88 -7.93 -9.70
CA VAL A 101 -26.71 -8.34 -11.11
C VAL A 101 -26.59 -7.16 -12.08
N ASN A 102 -26.58 -5.91 -11.59
CA ASN A 102 -26.53 -4.73 -12.46
C ASN A 102 -25.12 -4.43 -13.02
N GLY A 103 -24.09 -5.17 -12.57
CA GLY A 103 -22.71 -4.99 -13.03
C GLY A 103 -21.98 -3.81 -12.38
N GLN A 104 -22.50 -3.24 -11.29
CA GLN A 104 -21.95 -2.09 -10.58
C GLN A 104 -21.89 -2.38 -9.07
N LEU A 105 -21.07 -1.61 -8.36
CA LEU A 105 -21.10 -1.64 -6.89
C LEU A 105 -22.33 -0.86 -6.42
N ASP A 106 -23.10 -1.43 -5.50
CA ASP A 106 -24.18 -0.70 -4.84
C ASP A 106 -23.91 -0.54 -3.34
N GLU A 107 -24.37 0.57 -2.80
CA GLU A 107 -24.28 0.86 -1.38
C GLU A 107 -25.01 -0.21 -0.55
N GLY A 108 -24.38 -0.68 0.52
CA GLY A 108 -24.91 -1.74 1.39
C GLY A 108 -24.57 -3.16 0.92
N GLU A 109 -23.94 -3.34 -0.23
CA GLU A 109 -23.43 -4.64 -0.67
C GLU A 109 -22.15 -5.02 0.07
N THR A 110 -21.99 -6.32 0.38
CA THR A 110 -20.79 -6.89 0.96
C THR A 110 -20.27 -8.02 0.09
N TYR A 111 -19.07 -7.81 -0.42
CA TYR A 111 -18.34 -8.75 -1.25
C TYR A 111 -17.36 -9.55 -0.40
N SER A 112 -17.51 -10.86 -0.38
CA SER A 112 -16.63 -11.80 0.28
C SER A 112 -15.78 -12.51 -0.76
N LEU A 113 -14.46 -12.50 -0.54
CA LEU A 113 -13.49 -13.23 -1.34
C LEU A 113 -12.85 -14.31 -0.48
N GLN A 114 -13.13 -15.57 -0.79
CA GLN A 114 -12.59 -16.71 -0.08
C GLN A 114 -11.55 -17.43 -0.94
N PHE A 115 -10.35 -17.59 -0.39
CA PHE A 115 -9.27 -18.35 -1.00
C PHE A 115 -9.19 -19.74 -0.40
N THR A 116 -9.06 -20.74 -1.26
CA THR A 116 -8.84 -22.15 -0.87
C THR A 116 -7.65 -22.67 -1.67
N ASP A 117 -6.52 -22.78 -0.99
CA ASP A 117 -5.21 -23.17 -1.51
C ASP A 117 -4.85 -22.47 -2.83
N CYS A 118 -5.25 -21.20 -2.97
CA CYS A 118 -5.08 -20.44 -4.19
C CYS A 118 -3.60 -20.13 -4.42
N ARG A 119 -3.02 -20.74 -5.46
CA ARG A 119 -1.59 -20.61 -5.79
C ARG A 119 -1.36 -19.71 -6.99
N GLY A 120 -0.31 -18.91 -6.90
CA GLY A 120 0.24 -18.21 -8.08
C GLY A 120 0.80 -19.20 -9.11
N ALA A 121 1.00 -18.76 -10.35
CA ALA A 121 1.44 -19.64 -11.45
C ALA A 121 2.76 -20.39 -11.15
N ALA A 122 3.66 -19.78 -10.38
CA ALA A 122 4.91 -20.40 -9.95
C ALA A 122 4.74 -21.45 -8.81
N GLY A 123 3.55 -21.56 -8.20
CA GLY A 123 3.22 -22.56 -7.18
C GLY A 123 3.91 -22.40 -5.82
N ALA A 124 4.83 -21.45 -5.68
CA ALA A 124 5.65 -21.28 -4.47
C ALA A 124 4.88 -20.73 -3.26
N ALA A 125 3.79 -20.00 -3.50
CA ALA A 125 2.95 -19.42 -2.46
C ALA A 125 1.51 -19.89 -2.61
N SER A 126 0.84 -20.20 -1.50
CA SER A 126 -0.61 -20.42 -1.45
C SER A 126 -1.29 -19.44 -0.50
N VAL A 127 -2.44 -18.95 -0.91
CA VAL A 127 -3.28 -18.06 -0.11
C VAL A 127 -4.52 -18.81 0.37
N ASN A 128 -4.84 -18.65 1.64
CA ASN A 128 -6.00 -19.23 2.31
C ASN A 128 -6.69 -18.18 3.17
N GLY A 129 -8.00 -18.32 3.35
CA GLY A 129 -8.80 -17.47 4.23
C GLY A 129 -9.76 -16.55 3.48
N THR A 130 -10.35 -15.60 4.20
CA THR A 130 -11.43 -14.76 3.67
C THR A 130 -11.12 -13.28 3.87
N MET A 131 -11.42 -12.50 2.84
CA MET A 131 -11.44 -11.04 2.87
C MET A 131 -12.86 -10.58 2.57
N THR A 132 -13.32 -9.53 3.23
CA THR A 132 -14.58 -8.86 2.91
C THR A 132 -14.34 -7.42 2.47
N LEU A 133 -15.24 -6.93 1.63
CA LEU A 133 -15.28 -5.57 1.11
C LEU A 133 -16.75 -5.12 1.16
N ALA A 134 -17.08 -4.23 2.09
CA ALA A 134 -18.41 -3.68 2.27
C ALA A 134 -18.50 -2.29 1.63
N VAL A 135 -19.44 -2.09 0.71
CA VAL A 135 -19.64 -0.82 0.01
C VAL A 135 -20.43 0.13 0.89
N THR A 136 -19.81 1.24 1.27
CA THR A 136 -20.41 2.27 2.13
C THR A 136 -20.91 3.47 1.33
N THR A 137 -20.42 3.66 0.12
CA THR A 137 -20.92 4.67 -0.81
C THR A 137 -20.66 4.18 -2.22
N ALA A 138 -21.66 4.28 -3.10
CA ALA A 138 -21.49 4.04 -4.52
C ALA A 138 -22.32 5.03 -5.35
N SER A 139 -21.63 5.78 -6.20
CA SER A 139 -22.21 6.66 -7.20
C SER A 139 -21.28 6.74 -8.41
N VAL A 140 -21.70 7.46 -9.45
CA VAL A 140 -20.89 7.67 -10.66
C VAL A 140 -19.55 8.35 -10.36
N ASP A 141 -19.54 9.28 -9.41
CA ASP A 141 -18.37 10.13 -9.11
C ASP A 141 -17.69 9.75 -7.80
N ALA A 142 -18.28 8.88 -6.97
CA ALA A 142 -17.73 8.52 -5.67
C ALA A 142 -17.98 7.05 -5.31
N VAL A 143 -16.95 6.38 -4.82
CA VAL A 143 -17.03 5.03 -4.28
C VAL A 143 -16.26 4.97 -2.98
N SER A 144 -16.85 4.37 -1.94
CA SER A 144 -16.18 4.11 -0.67
C SER A 144 -16.48 2.69 -0.22
N VAL A 145 -15.44 1.99 0.21
CA VAL A 145 -15.52 0.60 0.65
C VAL A 145 -14.71 0.38 1.91
N ASN A 146 -15.23 -0.44 2.82
CA ASN A 146 -14.51 -0.93 3.99
C ASN A 146 -14.02 -2.35 3.70
N THR A 147 -12.71 -2.56 3.76
CA THR A 147 -12.10 -3.89 3.65
C THR A 147 -11.87 -4.47 5.04
N SER A 148 -12.06 -5.77 5.20
CA SER A 148 -11.64 -6.51 6.39
C SER A 148 -10.95 -7.81 5.99
N THR A 149 -9.81 -8.08 6.59
CA THR A 149 -9.08 -9.34 6.47
C THR A 149 -9.04 -10.01 7.83
N GLN A 150 -9.51 -11.24 7.89
CA GLN A 150 -9.47 -12.07 9.09
C GLN A 150 -8.74 -13.36 8.75
N ALA A 151 -7.52 -13.49 9.28
CA ALA A 151 -6.65 -14.63 9.09
C ALA A 151 -6.44 -15.02 7.61
N ILE A 152 -6.15 -14.04 6.75
CA ILE A 152 -5.60 -14.36 5.43
C ILE A 152 -4.21 -14.94 5.65
N VAL A 153 -4.03 -16.22 5.32
CA VAL A 153 -2.79 -16.95 5.49
C VAL A 153 -2.10 -17.10 4.13
N VAL A 154 -0.88 -16.60 4.03
CA VAL A 154 0.02 -16.85 2.90
C VAL A 154 1.08 -17.84 3.34
N VAL A 155 1.04 -19.03 2.78
CA VAL A 155 2.07 -20.05 2.99
C VAL A 155 3.14 -19.90 1.92
N LEU A 156 4.36 -19.65 2.35
CA LEU A 156 5.58 -19.60 1.54
C LEU A 156 6.44 -20.83 1.85
N PRO A 157 7.45 -21.19 1.03
CA PRO A 157 8.20 -22.43 1.21
C PRO A 157 8.95 -22.52 2.55
N ARG A 158 9.22 -21.38 3.20
CA ARG A 158 9.98 -21.30 4.46
C ARG A 158 9.30 -20.45 5.53
N ARG A 159 8.12 -19.90 5.26
CA ARG A 159 7.44 -18.94 6.14
C ARG A 159 5.93 -19.05 5.99
N THR A 160 5.21 -18.75 7.05
CA THR A 160 3.77 -18.51 6.99
C THR A 160 3.51 -17.08 7.41
N LEU A 161 2.76 -16.34 6.60
CA LEU A 161 2.34 -14.98 6.91
C LEU A 161 0.84 -15.00 7.20
N THR A 162 0.42 -14.35 8.28
CA THR A 162 -0.99 -14.18 8.63
C THR A 162 -1.31 -12.70 8.66
N LEU A 163 -2.22 -12.26 7.81
CA LEU A 163 -2.68 -10.89 7.72
C LEU A 163 -4.04 -10.73 8.41
N ASN A 164 -4.14 -9.69 9.23
CA ASN A 164 -5.39 -9.24 9.84
C ASN A 164 -5.46 -7.72 9.77
N GLY A 165 -6.67 -7.18 9.61
CA GLY A 165 -6.86 -5.74 9.69
C GLY A 165 -8.03 -5.27 8.86
N SER A 166 -8.41 -4.03 9.11
CA SER A 166 -9.46 -3.35 8.37
C SER A 166 -8.95 -2.03 7.81
N SER A 167 -9.56 -1.60 6.71
CA SER A 167 -9.23 -0.32 6.10
C SER A 167 -10.42 0.24 5.34
N THR A 168 -10.42 1.54 5.07
CA THR A 168 -11.38 2.20 4.20
C THR A 168 -10.66 2.68 2.96
N LEU A 169 -11.22 2.37 1.80
CA LEU A 169 -10.77 2.84 0.49
C LEU A 169 -11.87 3.71 -0.11
N ALA A 170 -11.57 4.98 -0.29
CA ALA A 170 -12.45 5.93 -0.95
C ALA A 170 -11.83 6.38 -2.27
N ARG A 171 -12.67 6.59 -3.27
CA ARG A 171 -12.33 7.17 -4.57
C ARG A 171 -13.37 8.21 -4.93
N THR A 172 -12.93 9.37 -5.38
CA THR A 172 -13.78 10.35 -6.08
C THR A 172 -13.20 10.65 -7.45
N VAL A 173 -14.07 10.98 -8.40
CA VAL A 173 -13.73 11.32 -9.78
C VAL A 173 -14.40 12.64 -10.10
N VAL A 174 -13.62 13.60 -10.59
CA VAL A 174 -14.11 14.88 -11.07
C VAL A 174 -13.69 15.04 -12.52
N THR A 175 -14.66 15.22 -13.41
CA THR A 175 -14.42 15.40 -14.85
C THR A 175 -14.72 16.84 -15.26
N ASN A 176 -13.77 17.49 -15.93
CA ASN A 176 -13.92 18.82 -16.51
C ASN A 176 -13.36 18.82 -17.95
N GLY A 177 -14.26 18.71 -18.93
CA GLY A 177 -13.87 18.56 -20.33
C GLY A 177 -13.02 17.29 -20.54
N ALA A 178 -11.83 17.45 -21.10
CA ALA A 178 -10.88 16.36 -21.33
C ALA A 178 -10.05 15.98 -20.08
N THR A 179 -10.17 16.74 -18.99
CA THR A 179 -9.39 16.54 -17.77
C THR A 179 -10.21 15.77 -16.75
N VAL A 180 -9.64 14.70 -16.20
CA VAL A 180 -10.22 13.88 -15.14
C VAL A 180 -9.28 13.86 -13.95
N VAL A 181 -9.76 14.27 -12.79
CA VAL A 181 -9.05 14.17 -11.52
C VAL A 181 -9.65 13.02 -10.72
N THR A 182 -8.85 11.99 -10.48
CA THR A 182 -9.23 10.87 -9.60
C THR A 182 -8.52 11.04 -8.27
N THR A 183 -9.28 11.24 -7.19
CA THR A 183 -8.74 11.26 -5.83
C THR A 183 -9.03 9.95 -5.14
N GLN A 184 -8.04 9.40 -4.46
CA GLN A 184 -8.11 8.15 -3.71
C GLN A 184 -7.64 8.42 -2.30
N ARG A 185 -8.33 7.84 -1.31
CA ARG A 185 -7.94 7.91 0.09
C ARG A 185 -7.98 6.53 0.71
N TRP A 186 -6.89 6.15 1.35
CA TRP A 186 -6.78 4.94 2.12
C TRP A 186 -6.58 5.28 3.58
N THR A 187 -7.46 4.76 4.43
CA THR A 187 -7.31 4.88 5.88
C THR A 187 -7.32 3.51 6.55
N SER A 188 -6.50 3.35 7.59
CA SER A 188 -6.52 2.16 8.44
C SER A 188 -5.99 2.49 9.82
N ALA A 189 -6.73 2.09 10.85
CA ALA A 189 -6.23 2.18 12.22
C ALA A 189 -5.05 1.22 12.44
N GLN A 190 -5.19 -0.03 11.98
CA GLN A 190 -4.16 -1.05 12.11
C GLN A 190 -4.37 -2.22 11.14
N ILE A 191 -3.27 -2.62 10.51
CA ILE A 191 -3.09 -3.87 9.77
C ILE A 191 -1.93 -4.61 10.43
N ALA A 192 -2.17 -5.83 10.86
CA ALA A 192 -1.20 -6.69 11.51
C ALA A 192 -0.79 -7.84 10.57
N LEU A 193 0.51 -8.05 10.45
CA LEU A 193 1.14 -9.15 9.74
C LEU A 193 1.97 -9.96 10.73
N THR A 194 1.60 -11.21 10.95
CA THR A 194 2.40 -12.15 11.73
C THR A 194 3.18 -13.04 10.79
N SER A 195 4.51 -13.07 10.93
CA SER A 195 5.39 -13.98 10.20
C SER A 195 5.85 -15.10 11.13
N LEU A 196 5.62 -16.35 10.73
CA LEU A 196 6.15 -17.54 11.38
C LEU A 196 7.23 -18.18 10.53
N ARG A 197 8.43 -18.38 11.09
CA ARG A 197 9.56 -19.07 10.46
C ARG A 197 10.23 -20.00 11.46
N ASN A 198 10.28 -21.30 11.18
CA ASN A 198 10.94 -22.29 12.06
C ASN A 198 10.50 -22.14 13.54
N ALA A 199 9.20 -22.03 13.80
CA ALA A 199 8.59 -21.77 15.11
C ALA A 199 8.94 -20.42 15.79
N ARG A 200 9.67 -19.52 15.12
CA ARG A 200 9.88 -18.14 15.57
C ARG A 200 8.83 -17.22 14.95
N SER A 201 8.19 -16.42 15.80
CA SER A 201 7.19 -15.44 15.39
C SER A 201 7.81 -14.04 15.33
N SER A 202 7.40 -13.25 14.36
CA SER A 202 7.64 -11.81 14.30
C SER A 202 6.32 -11.13 13.93
N SER A 203 5.99 -10.07 14.64
CA SER A 203 4.81 -9.27 14.38
C SER A 203 5.24 -7.99 13.72
N LEU A 204 4.56 -7.64 12.65
CA LEU A 204 4.70 -6.35 11.99
C LEU A 204 3.33 -5.70 11.93
N SER A 205 3.25 -4.41 12.15
CA SER A 205 2.00 -3.66 12.04
C SER A 205 2.19 -2.41 11.23
N LEU A 206 1.20 -2.11 10.40
CA LEU A 206 1.00 -0.84 9.76
C LEU A 206 -0.19 -0.16 10.44
N SER A 207 -0.03 1.01 11.02
CA SER A 207 -1.06 1.72 11.77
C SER A 207 -1.10 3.20 11.39
N ASN A 208 -2.15 3.90 11.85
CA ASN A 208 -2.35 5.32 11.58
C ASN A 208 -2.21 5.67 10.09
N VAL A 209 -2.71 4.78 9.23
CA VAL A 209 -2.68 4.99 7.79
C VAL A 209 -3.74 6.01 7.46
N ASP A 210 -3.33 7.09 6.83
CA ASP A 210 -4.21 8.06 6.18
C ASP A 210 -3.45 8.66 5.01
N ILE A 211 -3.67 8.11 3.82
CA ILE A 211 -2.94 8.47 2.61
C ILE A 211 -3.95 8.88 1.55
N SER A 212 -3.77 10.07 1.00
CA SER A 212 -4.55 10.59 -0.11
C SER A 212 -3.67 10.80 -1.33
N ARG A 213 -4.14 10.33 -2.49
CA ARG A 213 -3.54 10.53 -3.80
C ARG A 213 -4.54 11.18 -4.73
N SER A 214 -4.15 12.21 -5.46
CA SER A 214 -4.93 12.76 -6.57
C SER A 214 -4.14 12.62 -7.85
N ALA A 215 -4.71 11.95 -8.85
CA ALA A 215 -4.11 11.77 -10.17
C ALA A 215 -4.93 12.55 -11.19
N THR A 216 -4.24 13.36 -11.99
CA THR A 216 -4.84 14.11 -13.09
C THR A 216 -4.51 13.42 -14.39
N THR A 217 -5.54 13.12 -15.18
CA THR A 217 -5.39 12.65 -16.55
C THR A 217 -5.98 13.68 -17.49
N THR A 218 -5.36 13.86 -18.65
CA THR A 218 -5.85 14.74 -19.71
C THR A 218 -5.87 13.93 -21.00
N ASN A 219 -7.04 13.85 -21.66
CA ASN A 219 -7.26 12.96 -22.80
C ASN A 219 -6.91 11.49 -22.48
N GLY A 220 -7.16 11.05 -21.24
CA GLY A 220 -6.87 9.68 -20.80
C GLY A 220 -5.40 9.38 -20.50
N VAL A 221 -4.49 10.35 -20.64
CA VAL A 221 -3.06 10.22 -20.31
C VAL A 221 -2.79 10.86 -18.96
N LEU A 222 -2.05 10.20 -18.07
CA LEU A 222 -1.61 10.78 -16.80
C LEU A 222 -0.75 12.02 -17.07
N SER A 223 -1.14 13.16 -16.51
CA SER A 223 -0.41 14.43 -16.63
C SER A 223 0.33 14.81 -15.35
N GLY A 224 -0.10 14.26 -14.21
CA GLY A 224 0.62 14.38 -12.94
C GLY A 224 -0.19 13.81 -11.79
N SER A 225 0.45 13.71 -10.63
CA SER A 225 -0.20 13.30 -9.39
C SER A 225 0.29 14.06 -8.18
N SER A 226 -0.49 14.02 -7.11
CA SER A 226 -0.14 14.59 -5.82
C SER A 226 -0.49 13.65 -4.68
N HIS A 227 0.31 13.69 -3.62
CA HIS A 227 0.22 12.82 -2.46
C HIS A 227 0.28 13.62 -1.18
N THR A 228 -0.52 13.20 -0.20
CA THR A 228 -0.40 13.65 1.18
C THR A 228 -0.78 12.52 2.11
N GLY A 229 -0.14 12.41 3.27
CA GLY A 229 -0.58 11.43 4.25
C GLY A 229 0.45 11.05 5.28
N THR A 230 0.06 10.08 6.10
CA THR A 230 0.86 9.49 7.16
C THR A 230 0.64 7.98 7.24
N LEU A 231 1.67 7.27 7.70
CA LEU A 231 1.60 5.88 8.11
C LEU A 231 2.64 5.60 9.20
N THR A 232 2.36 4.65 10.07
CA THR A 232 3.30 4.15 11.06
C THR A 232 3.56 2.67 10.83
N MET A 233 4.82 2.29 10.69
CA MET A 233 5.27 0.90 10.69
C MET A 233 5.83 0.57 12.06
N ALA A 234 5.54 -0.63 12.55
CA ALA A 234 6.17 -1.16 13.75
C ALA A 234 6.50 -2.63 13.57
N LEU A 235 7.68 -3.04 14.01
CA LEU A 235 8.09 -4.44 14.12
C LEU A 235 8.25 -4.78 15.60
N GLY A 236 7.72 -5.92 15.99
CA GLY A 236 7.97 -6.58 17.26
C GLY A 236 8.56 -7.97 17.02
N GLY A 237 9.67 -8.26 17.69
CA GLY A 237 10.31 -9.56 17.62
C GLY A 237 11.06 -9.91 18.90
N PRO A 238 11.56 -11.15 19.01
CA PRO A 238 12.27 -11.62 20.19
C PRO A 238 13.58 -10.85 20.47
N ASN A 239 14.13 -10.16 19.47
CA ASN A 239 15.38 -9.41 19.58
C ASN A 239 15.16 -7.89 19.67
N GLY A 240 13.92 -7.44 19.89
CA GLY A 240 13.59 -6.02 20.04
C GLY A 240 12.41 -5.58 19.18
N SER A 241 12.13 -4.28 19.29
CA SER A 241 11.04 -3.62 18.57
C SER A 241 11.54 -2.33 17.95
N TRP A 242 11.01 -1.99 16.77
CA TRP A 242 11.24 -0.68 16.15
C TRP A 242 9.93 -0.09 15.66
N THR A 243 9.86 1.23 15.58
CA THR A 243 8.75 1.97 15.00
C THR A 243 9.29 3.04 14.05
N ALA A 244 8.58 3.30 12.95
CA ALA A 244 8.86 4.42 12.07
C ALA A 244 7.54 5.03 11.61
N THR A 245 7.40 6.34 11.74
CA THR A 245 6.28 7.09 11.18
C THR A 245 6.75 7.88 10.00
N LEU A 246 6.14 7.66 8.84
CA LEU A 246 6.38 8.44 7.63
C LEU A 246 5.18 9.38 7.44
N ALA A 247 5.44 10.65 7.22
CA ALA A 247 4.42 11.64 6.91
C ALA A 247 4.89 12.64 5.86
N THR A 248 4.00 13.06 4.96
CA THR A 248 4.26 14.24 4.11
C THR A 248 4.08 15.52 4.93
N GLN A 249 4.92 16.53 4.69
CA GLN A 249 4.80 17.86 5.29
C GLN A 249 4.04 18.78 4.32
N GLY A 250 2.78 18.46 4.08
CA GLY A 250 1.95 19.06 3.03
C GLY A 250 1.81 18.17 1.81
N ILE A 251 1.50 18.77 0.66
CA ILE A 251 1.29 18.04 -0.61
C ILE A 251 2.63 17.86 -1.32
N ALA A 252 2.95 16.61 -1.66
CA ALA A 252 4.00 16.27 -2.61
C ALA A 252 3.41 16.10 -4.00
N SER A 253 4.09 16.57 -5.05
CA SER A 253 3.63 16.48 -6.43
C SER A 253 4.64 15.80 -7.34
N TYR A 254 4.12 15.08 -8.33
CA TYR A 254 4.86 14.23 -9.23
C TYR A 254 4.44 14.51 -10.68
N ASP A 255 5.36 14.32 -11.60
CA ASP A 255 5.08 14.39 -13.03
C ASP A 255 4.34 13.13 -13.53
N ALA A 256 4.08 13.07 -14.84
CA ALA A 256 3.42 11.94 -15.48
C ALA A 256 4.19 10.61 -15.39
N ASN A 257 5.49 10.65 -15.10
CA ASN A 257 6.36 9.47 -14.96
C ASN A 257 6.55 9.05 -13.51
N GLY A 258 5.94 9.75 -12.54
CA GLY A 258 6.14 9.50 -11.11
C GLY A 258 7.44 10.10 -10.56
N VAL A 259 8.06 11.04 -11.27
CA VAL A 259 9.25 11.74 -10.74
C VAL A 259 8.78 12.87 -9.82
N PRO A 260 9.32 12.98 -8.59
CA PRO A 260 8.95 14.05 -7.66
C PRO A 260 9.37 15.41 -8.22
N LEU A 261 8.42 16.35 -8.28
CA LEU A 261 8.66 17.73 -8.71
C LEU A 261 8.95 18.66 -7.53
N GLN A 262 8.16 18.49 -6.46
CA GLN A 262 8.27 19.23 -5.21
C GLN A 262 7.52 18.50 -4.11
N GLY A 263 7.90 18.73 -2.86
CA GLY A 263 7.23 18.13 -1.71
C GLY A 263 8.18 17.97 -0.54
N ALA A 264 7.62 17.58 0.59
CA ALA A 264 8.38 17.34 1.80
C ALA A 264 7.86 16.10 2.51
N TRP A 265 8.77 15.30 3.06
CA TRP A 265 8.50 14.09 3.81
C TRP A 265 9.31 14.11 5.10
N GLN A 266 8.78 13.47 6.12
CA GLN A 266 9.45 13.27 7.38
C GLN A 266 9.29 11.82 7.80
N MET A 267 10.40 11.17 8.12
CA MET A 267 10.43 9.90 8.82
C MET A 267 10.85 10.13 10.27
N THR A 268 9.98 9.77 11.21
CA THR A 268 10.25 9.81 12.64
C THR A 268 10.56 8.39 13.12
N LEU A 269 11.78 8.19 13.60
CA LEU A 269 12.29 6.97 14.24
C LEU A 269 12.35 7.20 15.76
N PRO A 270 12.62 6.18 16.61
CA PRO A 270 12.62 6.34 18.06
C PRO A 270 13.68 7.32 18.57
N HIS A 271 14.81 7.41 17.86
CA HIS A 271 15.96 8.23 18.25
C HIS A 271 16.39 9.23 17.18
N ASN A 272 15.73 9.26 16.02
CA ASN A 272 16.14 10.12 14.91
C ASN A 272 14.91 10.65 14.17
N ARG A 273 15.07 11.80 13.52
CA ARG A 273 14.14 12.32 12.53
C ARG A 273 14.89 12.57 11.23
N ILE A 274 14.34 12.08 10.14
CA ILE A 274 14.89 12.26 8.79
C ILE A 274 13.88 13.09 8.00
N GLY A 275 14.30 14.26 7.53
CA GLY A 275 13.51 15.10 6.62
C GLY A 275 13.98 14.92 5.18
N LEU A 276 13.05 14.93 4.23
CA LEU A 276 13.33 15.02 2.80
C LEU A 276 12.55 16.21 2.24
N GLN A 277 13.23 17.15 1.59
CA GLN A 277 12.62 18.25 0.86
C GLN A 277 13.02 18.15 -0.61
N VAL A 278 12.04 18.08 -1.50
CA VAL A 278 12.24 18.12 -2.95
C VAL A 278 11.76 19.47 -3.48
N GLY A 279 12.53 20.04 -4.39
CA GLY A 279 12.18 21.24 -5.15
C GLY A 279 13.29 21.64 -6.12
N GLY A 280 12.89 22.23 -7.26
CA GLY A 280 13.85 22.77 -8.24
C GLY A 280 14.83 21.75 -8.81
N GLY A 281 14.42 20.47 -8.94
CA GLY A 281 15.29 19.39 -9.44
C GLY A 281 16.30 18.85 -8.43
N THR A 282 16.23 19.32 -7.18
CA THR A 282 17.09 18.87 -6.08
C THR A 282 16.29 18.25 -4.95
N ALA A 283 16.94 17.36 -4.21
CA ALA A 283 16.42 16.70 -3.02
C ALA A 283 17.40 16.94 -1.87
N THR A 284 16.93 17.61 -0.82
CA THR A 284 17.71 17.84 0.41
C THR A 284 17.21 16.91 1.50
N VAL A 285 18.11 16.08 2.04
CA VAL A 285 17.85 15.19 3.15
C VAL A 285 18.48 15.77 4.41
N THR A 286 17.69 15.94 5.46
CA THR A 286 18.16 16.37 6.78
C THR A 286 18.05 15.24 7.79
N VAL A 287 18.97 15.19 8.73
CA VAL A 287 18.96 14.25 9.85
C VAL A 287 19.09 15.04 11.15
N ASP A 288 18.19 14.74 12.08
CA ASP A 288 18.11 15.26 13.44
C ASP A 288 18.21 14.06 14.39
N HIS A 289 19.31 13.99 15.14
CA HIS A 289 19.64 12.95 16.10
C HIS A 289 19.13 13.36 17.49
N GLY A 290 18.46 12.46 18.20
CA GLY A 290 17.86 12.79 19.49
C GLY A 290 16.55 13.61 19.38
N PRO A 291 15.85 13.47 18.24
CA PRO A 291 14.94 14.46 17.62
C PRO A 291 14.69 15.75 18.42
N ASP A 292 15.70 16.60 18.53
CA ASP A 292 15.64 17.82 19.35
C ASP A 292 15.21 19.07 18.54
N GLY A 293 15.03 18.91 17.23
CA GLY A 293 14.68 19.96 16.28
C GLY A 293 15.88 20.62 15.60
N THR A 294 17.10 20.23 15.96
CA THR A 294 18.33 20.69 15.34
C THR A 294 18.73 19.74 14.21
N VAL A 295 19.09 20.29 13.05
CA VAL A 295 19.62 19.48 11.96
C VAL A 295 21.11 19.22 12.21
N ASP A 296 21.46 17.98 12.52
CA ASP A 296 22.86 17.57 12.71
C ASP A 296 23.57 17.30 11.38
N ARG A 297 22.84 16.77 10.39
CA ARG A 297 23.39 16.48 9.05
C ARG A 297 22.44 16.89 7.94
N SER A 298 23.03 17.32 6.83
CA SER A 298 22.29 17.68 5.62
C SER A 298 23.03 17.17 4.39
N TYR A 299 22.29 16.53 3.48
CA TYR A 299 22.78 15.99 2.22
C TYR A 299 21.93 16.51 1.06
N THR A 300 22.54 16.75 -0.09
CA THR A 300 21.81 17.20 -1.29
C THR A 300 22.09 16.27 -2.45
N PHE A 301 21.03 15.83 -3.11
CA PHE A 301 21.04 14.95 -4.27
C PHE A 301 20.27 15.61 -5.41
N SER A 302 20.48 15.14 -6.65
CA SER A 302 19.51 15.42 -7.72
C SER A 302 18.26 14.56 -7.51
N THR A 303 17.10 15.06 -7.94
CA THR A 303 15.87 14.26 -7.91
C THR A 303 15.98 13.00 -8.77
N SER A 304 16.73 13.04 -9.86
CA SER A 304 17.00 11.88 -10.71
C SER A 304 17.76 10.77 -9.98
N ASN A 305 18.77 11.12 -9.17
CA ASN A 305 19.55 10.14 -8.43
C ASN A 305 18.72 9.51 -7.31
N LEU A 306 17.85 10.29 -6.66
CA LEU A 306 16.94 9.78 -5.65
C LEU A 306 15.87 8.85 -6.26
N ALA A 307 15.34 9.21 -7.44
CA ALA A 307 14.38 8.39 -8.16
C ALA A 307 14.99 7.05 -8.62
N ASN A 308 16.23 7.07 -9.11
CA ASN A 308 16.92 5.84 -9.54
C ASN A 308 17.22 4.89 -8.38
N GLU A 309 17.48 5.40 -7.18
CA GLU A 309 17.71 4.57 -5.98
C GLU A 309 16.44 3.83 -5.53
N ALA A 310 15.26 4.32 -5.93
CA ALA A 310 13.99 3.75 -5.53
C ALA A 310 13.50 2.59 -6.42
N VAL A 311 14.22 2.26 -7.50
CA VAL A 311 13.87 1.26 -8.54
C VAL A 311 14.74 0.02 -8.41
#